data_AF-A0A535B9K4-F1
#
_entry.id   AF-A0A535B9K4-F1
#
_cell.length_a   1.000
_cell.length_b   1.000
_cell.length_c   1.000
_cell.angle_alpha   90.00
_cell.angle_beta   90.00
_cell.angle_gamma   90.00
#
_symmetry.space_group_name_H-M   'P 1'
#
loop_
_entity.id
_entity.type
_entity.pdbx_description
1 polymer ?
#
loop_
_entity_poly.entity_id
_entity_poly.type
_entity_poly.pdbx_seq_one_letter_code
_entity_poly.pdbx_strand_id
1 'polypeptide(L)'
;MASGVTFEEIECKTIINSTNTPGLGFRWSINPYRGCQHACVYCFARGTHEYLGYDSGRDFESRIVVKTNAAEVLQRQLRKPSWKHELIVLGTACDPYQQAEMKYEITRKILEVLLDFRQPVHMLTKSPSVLRDLDLWSQLSEATDAQIAFSIPTLDEAVWKKMEPGTAKPIKRFEALRELTAAGVLCGVMIAPIIPGLTDDQAHLEAVIQAARDHGANFIAPNVLNLKPGSKEWFMPALREAYPHLTPRYEKYYRGPYAPKDYTQQVTAKVNELRDKYGFRERMHSPPPRRDQAGQLQLAI
;
A
#
# COMPACT_ATOMS: atom_id res chain seq x y z
N MET A 1 19.90 16.21 -3.38
CA MET A 1 19.22 15.92 -2.10
C MET A 1 18.14 16.97 -1.94
N ALA A 2 16.86 16.59 -1.79
CA ALA A 2 15.81 17.58 -1.55
C ALA A 2 16.11 18.28 -0.22
N SER A 3 16.43 19.57 -0.28
CA SER A 3 16.70 20.40 0.89
C SER A 3 15.47 20.40 1.79
N GLY A 4 15.56 19.79 2.98
CA GLY A 4 14.50 19.84 3.99
C GLY A 4 13.98 18.50 4.53
N VAL A 5 14.56 17.36 4.14
CA VAL A 5 14.23 16.05 4.77
C VAL A 5 15.32 15.62 5.74
N THR A 6 14.93 15.29 6.96
CA THR A 6 15.78 14.72 8.02
C THR A 6 15.54 13.22 8.11
N PHE A 7 16.63 12.44 8.16
CA PHE A 7 16.58 11.01 8.38
C PHE A 7 17.03 10.69 9.79
N GLU A 8 16.18 9.98 10.54
CA GLU A 8 16.44 9.55 11.91
C GLU A 8 16.64 8.05 11.93
N GLU A 9 17.91 7.64 11.94
CA GLU A 9 18.27 6.23 11.96
C GLU A 9 18.06 5.65 13.36
N ILE A 10 17.31 4.57 13.43
CA ILE A 10 17.00 3.86 14.68
C ILE A 10 17.21 2.36 14.51
N GLU A 11 17.45 1.70 15.64
CA GLU A 11 17.34 0.24 15.74
C GLU A 11 15.99 -0.13 16.34
N CYS A 12 15.29 -1.06 15.68
CA CYS A 12 14.02 -1.59 16.16
C CYS A 12 14.22 -2.92 16.90
N LYS A 13 13.35 -3.19 17.88
CA LYS A 13 13.30 -4.49 18.58
C LYS A 13 12.44 -5.52 17.85
N THR A 14 11.45 -5.04 17.10
CA THR A 14 10.53 -5.82 16.28
C THR A 14 10.24 -5.07 14.99
N ILE A 15 10.07 -5.81 13.89
CA ILE A 15 9.70 -5.26 12.59
C ILE A 15 8.37 -5.81 12.07
N ILE A 16 8.01 -7.05 12.43
CA ILE A 16 6.68 -7.62 12.18
C ILE A 16 5.68 -7.05 13.19
N ASN A 17 4.66 -6.35 12.69
CA ASN A 17 3.60 -5.72 13.49
C ASN A 17 2.28 -6.47 13.28
N SER A 18 1.52 -6.70 14.36
CA SER A 18 0.16 -7.23 14.27
C SER A 18 -0.88 -6.13 14.09
N THR A 19 -1.93 -6.42 13.34
CA THR A 19 -3.18 -5.65 13.30
C THR A 19 -4.37 -6.58 13.51
N ASN A 20 -5.34 -6.11 14.29
CA ASN A 20 -6.61 -6.79 14.51
C ASN A 20 -7.78 -5.97 13.93
N THR A 21 -7.50 -5.13 12.93
CA THR A 21 -8.54 -4.28 12.33
C THR A 21 -9.53 -5.15 11.55
N PRO A 22 -10.82 -5.16 11.92
CA PRO A 22 -11.81 -5.98 11.24
C PRO A 22 -11.88 -5.63 9.74
N GLY A 23 -11.98 -6.66 8.89
CA GLY A 23 -12.10 -6.50 7.44
C GLY A 23 -10.79 -6.26 6.69
N LEU A 24 -9.64 -6.14 7.38
CA LEU A 24 -8.34 -6.27 6.71
C LEU A 24 -8.09 -7.75 6.42
N GLY A 25 -7.77 -8.08 5.16
CA GLY A 25 -7.46 -9.45 4.72
C GLY A 25 -6.11 -9.99 5.20
N PHE A 26 -5.46 -9.34 6.16
CA PHE A 26 -4.14 -9.70 6.67
C PHE A 26 -4.00 -9.31 8.15
N ARG A 27 -3.09 -9.99 8.85
CA ARG A 27 -2.79 -9.77 10.26
C ARG A 27 -1.42 -9.13 10.50
N TRP A 28 -0.46 -9.42 9.63
CA TRP A 28 0.93 -9.05 9.84
C TRP A 28 1.39 -8.00 8.84
N SER A 29 2.21 -7.06 9.29
CA SER A 29 2.78 -6.05 8.39
C SER A 29 4.19 -5.65 8.78
N ILE A 30 4.93 -5.20 7.77
CA ILE A 30 6.27 -4.63 7.92
C ILE A 30 6.26 -3.22 7.35
N ASN A 31 6.89 -2.31 8.10
CA ASN A 31 7.11 -0.92 7.69
C ASN A 31 8.58 -0.60 7.92
N PRO A 32 9.42 -0.55 6.85
CA PRO A 32 10.85 -0.26 6.98
C PRO A 32 11.11 1.16 7.49
N TYR A 33 10.17 2.07 7.21
CA TYR A 33 10.22 3.46 7.62
C TYR A 33 9.02 3.83 8.48
N ARG A 34 9.09 4.99 9.13
CA ARG A 34 7.93 5.72 9.64
C ARG A 34 8.03 7.15 9.13
N GLY A 35 6.90 7.65 8.63
CA GLY A 35 6.89 8.82 7.74
C GLY A 35 6.98 8.39 6.29
N CYS A 36 6.53 9.27 5.39
CA CYS A 36 6.58 9.00 3.96
C CYS A 36 6.73 10.27 3.13
N GLN A 37 7.81 10.33 2.35
CA GLN A 37 8.15 11.45 1.45
C GLN A 37 7.18 11.58 0.26
N HIS A 38 6.26 10.63 0.08
CA HIS A 38 5.17 10.74 -0.89
C HIS A 38 4.17 11.87 -0.59
N ALA A 39 4.16 12.39 0.65
CA ALA A 39 3.40 13.59 1.03
C ALA A 39 1.90 13.54 0.68
N CYS A 40 1.29 12.35 0.68
CA CYS A 40 -0.12 12.22 0.35
C CYS A 40 -0.99 12.93 1.39
N VAL A 41 -1.82 13.89 0.98
CA VAL A 41 -2.57 14.77 1.88
C VAL A 41 -3.62 14.01 2.72
N TYR A 42 -4.07 12.87 2.23
CA TYR A 42 -5.08 12.03 2.86
C TYR A 42 -4.49 10.86 3.69
N CYS A 43 -3.15 10.73 3.76
CA CYS A 43 -2.50 9.53 4.27
C CYS A 43 -2.89 9.20 5.71
N PHE A 44 -3.54 8.05 5.92
CA PHE A 44 -3.99 7.63 7.25
C PHE A 44 -2.84 7.39 8.25
N ALA A 45 -1.62 7.20 7.75
CA ALA A 45 -0.44 6.94 8.58
C ALA A 45 0.13 8.21 9.22
N ARG A 46 -0.36 9.40 8.84
CA ARG A 46 0.06 10.69 9.39
C ARG A 46 -0.01 10.76 10.91
N GLY A 47 -1.11 10.26 11.49
CA GLY A 47 -1.28 10.20 12.94
C GLY A 47 -0.24 9.33 13.65
N THR A 48 0.50 8.48 12.93
CA THR A 48 1.60 7.73 13.57
C THR A 48 2.74 8.66 13.98
N HIS A 49 2.96 9.82 13.37
CA HIS A 49 4.04 10.73 13.81
C HIS A 49 3.80 11.35 15.18
N GLU A 50 2.54 11.47 15.59
CA GLU A 50 2.17 12.06 16.89
C GLU A 50 2.70 11.23 18.08
N TYR A 51 2.84 9.90 17.95
CA TYR A 51 3.46 9.11 19.02
C TYR A 51 4.98 9.30 19.14
N LEU A 52 5.61 10.07 18.25
CA LEU A 52 7.01 10.50 18.36
C LEU A 52 7.13 11.93 18.91
N GLY A 53 6.00 12.58 19.22
CA GLY A 53 5.99 14.01 19.55
C GLY A 53 6.15 14.94 18.34
N TYR A 54 5.94 14.42 17.13
CA TYR A 54 5.98 15.19 15.87
C TYR A 54 4.58 15.55 15.40
N ASP A 55 4.47 16.52 14.49
CA ASP A 55 3.19 16.84 13.87
C ASP A 55 2.78 15.80 12.80
N SER A 56 1.47 15.63 12.56
CA SER A 56 0.92 14.72 11.56
C SER A 56 0.87 15.32 10.14
N GLY A 57 1.30 16.57 9.98
CA GLY A 57 1.39 17.31 8.73
C GLY A 57 2.76 17.23 8.08
N ARG A 58 3.56 18.29 8.23
CA ARG A 58 4.83 18.45 7.53
C ARG A 58 5.90 17.49 8.06
N ASP A 59 5.93 17.26 9.36
CA ASP A 59 6.92 16.34 9.94
C ASP A 59 6.76 14.91 9.40
N PHE A 60 5.55 14.47 9.04
CA PHE A 60 5.32 13.16 8.45
C PHE A 60 6.09 12.91 7.15
N GLU A 61 6.25 13.95 6.32
CA GLU A 61 6.89 13.88 5.01
C GLU A 61 8.33 14.41 5.01
N SER A 62 8.73 15.15 6.05
CA SER A 62 10.08 15.73 6.20
C SER A 62 10.96 15.03 7.23
N ARG A 63 10.40 14.32 8.22
CA ARG A 63 11.16 13.58 9.25
C ARG A 63 10.92 12.08 9.12
N ILE A 64 11.84 11.41 8.45
CA ILE A 64 11.72 9.98 8.15
C ILE A 64 12.53 9.19 9.16
N VAL A 65 11.84 8.37 9.95
CA VAL A 65 12.49 7.42 10.85
C VAL A 65 12.84 6.16 10.07
N VAL A 66 14.10 5.76 10.12
CA VAL A 66 14.70 4.71 9.31
C VAL A 66 15.11 3.55 10.21
N LYS A 67 14.52 2.37 10.03
CA LYS A 67 14.83 1.19 10.85
C LYS A 67 16.00 0.42 10.23
N THR A 68 17.23 0.84 10.53
CA THR A 68 18.45 0.37 9.84
C THR A 68 18.70 -1.13 10.01
N ASN A 69 18.32 -1.70 11.16
CA ASN A 69 18.47 -3.13 11.48
C ASN A 69 17.24 -4.00 11.09
N ALA A 70 16.31 -3.49 10.28
CA ALA A 70 15.03 -4.15 10.02
C ALA A 70 15.17 -5.59 9.47
N ALA A 71 16.10 -5.83 8.54
CA ALA A 71 16.31 -7.16 7.95
C ALA A 71 16.85 -8.18 8.97
N GLU A 72 17.78 -7.78 9.83
CA GLU A 72 18.34 -8.62 10.90
C GLU A 72 17.27 -8.99 11.94
N VAL A 73 16.43 -8.01 12.31
CA VAL A 73 15.30 -8.22 13.20
C VAL A 73 14.27 -9.15 12.55
N LEU A 74 13.97 -8.96 11.27
CA LEU A 74 13.06 -9.82 10.51
C LEU A 74 13.54 -11.27 10.53
N GLN A 75 14.80 -11.51 10.17
CA GLN A 75 15.38 -12.85 10.12
C GLN A 75 15.26 -13.54 11.48
N ARG A 76 15.55 -12.83 12.58
CA ARG A 76 15.37 -13.36 13.94
C ARG A 76 13.91 -13.66 14.28
N GLN A 77 12.96 -12.84 13.82
CA GLN A 77 11.54 -13.08 14.06
C GLN A 77 11.00 -14.28 13.27
N LEU A 78 11.41 -14.46 12.00
CA LEU A 78 10.98 -15.59 11.16
C LEU A 78 11.56 -16.94 11.61
N ARG A 79 12.75 -16.95 12.24
CA ARG A 79 13.35 -18.17 12.81
C ARG A 79 12.63 -18.71 14.05
N LYS A 80 11.69 -17.96 14.64
CA LYS A 80 10.99 -18.41 15.86
C LYS A 80 10.10 -19.62 15.52
N PRO A 81 10.16 -20.73 16.28
CA PRO A 81 9.29 -21.89 16.05
C PRO A 81 7.79 -21.60 16.14
N SER A 82 7.42 -20.51 16.80
CA SER A 82 6.04 -20.04 16.90
C SER A 82 5.52 -19.33 15.65
N TRP A 83 6.40 -18.89 14.74
CA TRP A 83 6.00 -18.21 13.51
C TRP A 83 5.30 -19.17 12.55
N LYS A 84 4.12 -18.76 12.06
CA LYS A 84 3.22 -19.61 11.27
C LYS A 84 3.28 -19.37 9.76
N HIS A 85 4.24 -18.58 9.30
CA HIS A 85 4.39 -18.22 7.88
C HIS A 85 3.12 -17.61 7.28
N GLU A 86 2.34 -16.89 8.09
CA GLU A 86 1.16 -16.15 7.65
C GLU A 86 1.58 -14.96 6.78
N LEU A 87 0.71 -14.54 5.86
CA LEU A 87 0.93 -13.39 4.98
C LEU A 87 1.40 -12.14 5.74
N ILE A 88 2.50 -11.56 5.26
CA ILE A 88 2.98 -10.24 5.68
C ILE A 88 2.67 -9.21 4.59
N VAL A 89 2.06 -8.09 4.98
CA VAL A 89 1.89 -6.94 4.07
C VAL A 89 2.97 -5.89 4.32
N LEU A 90 3.76 -5.60 3.29
CA LEU A 90 4.82 -4.61 3.31
C LEU A 90 4.25 -3.24 2.88
N GLY A 91 4.54 -2.20 3.67
CA GLY A 91 4.16 -0.82 3.33
C GLY A 91 2.76 -0.41 3.77
N THR A 92 2.32 -0.84 4.96
CA THR A 92 0.98 -0.48 5.49
C THR A 92 0.91 0.89 6.15
N ALA A 93 2.02 1.50 6.53
CA ALA A 93 2.10 2.81 7.18
C ALA A 93 3.15 3.75 6.56
N CYS A 94 3.85 3.28 5.52
CA CYS A 94 4.78 4.03 4.71
C CYS A 94 4.84 3.38 3.32
N ASP A 95 5.37 4.09 2.33
CA ASP A 95 5.75 3.43 1.08
C ASP A 95 7.17 2.85 1.22
N PRO A 96 7.38 1.53 1.02
CA PRO A 96 8.70 0.91 1.10
C PRO A 96 9.66 1.49 0.05
N TYR A 97 9.14 1.95 -1.08
CA TYR A 97 9.90 2.49 -2.21
C TYR A 97 9.81 4.03 -2.31
N GLN A 98 9.59 4.70 -1.18
CA GLN A 98 9.76 6.16 -1.10
C GLN A 98 11.21 6.58 -1.40
N GLN A 99 11.44 7.88 -1.56
CA GLN A 99 12.75 8.42 -1.97
C GLN A 99 13.90 8.01 -1.05
N ALA A 100 13.66 7.81 0.26
CA ALA A 100 14.62 7.30 1.23
C ALA A 100 15.25 5.97 0.81
N GLU A 101 14.46 5.11 0.15
CA GLU A 101 14.87 3.76 -0.26
C GLU A 101 16.00 3.78 -1.31
N MET A 102 16.17 4.89 -2.04
CA MET A 102 17.32 5.07 -2.94
C MET A 102 18.66 5.15 -2.21
N LYS A 103 18.66 5.52 -0.93
CA LYS A 103 19.85 5.59 -0.08
C LYS A 103 19.99 4.35 0.81
N TYR A 104 18.89 3.91 1.42
CA TYR A 104 18.95 2.97 2.54
C TYR A 104 18.84 1.50 2.14
N GLU A 105 18.15 1.21 1.04
CA GLU A 105 18.00 -0.16 0.48
C GLU A 105 17.49 -1.18 1.52
N ILE A 106 16.70 -0.73 2.50
CA ILE A 106 16.19 -1.58 3.57
C ILE A 106 15.10 -2.51 3.01
N THR A 107 14.30 -2.03 2.08
CA THR A 107 13.25 -2.84 1.43
C THR A 107 13.89 -4.01 0.67
N ARG A 108 14.95 -3.76 -0.09
CA ARG A 108 15.70 -4.83 -0.76
C ARG A 108 16.19 -5.90 0.22
N LYS A 109 16.86 -5.50 1.30
CA LYS A 109 17.34 -6.42 2.34
C LYS A 109 16.21 -7.19 3.03
N ILE A 110 15.05 -6.57 3.20
CA ILE A 110 13.84 -7.26 3.71
C ILE A 110 13.38 -8.32 2.70
N LEU A 111 13.33 -8.00 1.40
CA LEU A 111 12.91 -8.95 0.36
C LEU A 111 13.85 -10.15 0.25
N GLU A 112 15.16 -9.95 0.38
CA GLU A 112 16.16 -11.04 0.46
C GLU A 112 15.84 -11.99 1.62
N VAL A 113 15.58 -11.46 2.81
CA VAL A 113 15.19 -12.26 3.98
C VAL A 113 13.84 -12.96 3.77
N LEU A 114 12.87 -12.29 3.16
CA LEU A 114 11.58 -12.93 2.88
C LEU A 114 11.73 -14.09 1.88
N LEU A 115 12.60 -13.94 0.88
CA LEU A 115 12.90 -14.96 -0.10
C LEU A 115 13.60 -16.18 0.52
N ASP A 116 14.60 -15.96 1.38
CA ASP A 116 15.30 -17.01 2.12
C ASP A 116 14.35 -17.91 2.91
N PHE A 117 13.28 -17.34 3.46
CA PHE A 117 12.27 -18.03 4.26
C PHE A 117 11.04 -18.44 3.45
N ARG A 118 10.99 -18.15 2.13
CA ARG A 118 9.82 -18.33 1.26
C ARG A 118 8.54 -17.77 1.88
N GLN A 119 8.67 -16.66 2.58
CA GLN A 119 7.63 -16.05 3.39
C GLN A 119 6.59 -15.35 2.48
N PRO A 120 5.30 -15.73 2.53
CA PRO A 120 4.25 -15.03 1.78
C PRO A 120 4.26 -13.53 2.07
N VAL A 121 4.26 -12.72 1.00
CA VAL A 121 4.39 -11.26 1.09
C VAL A 121 3.55 -10.54 0.05
N HIS A 122 2.69 -9.64 0.49
CA HIS A 122 2.04 -8.69 -0.39
C HIS A 122 2.60 -7.29 -0.13
N MET A 123 2.60 -6.43 -1.14
CA MET A 123 3.04 -5.05 -0.99
C MET A 123 2.07 -4.08 -1.65
N LEU A 124 1.91 -2.91 -1.04
CA LEU A 124 1.25 -1.76 -1.65
C LEU A 124 2.28 -0.66 -1.88
N THR A 125 2.36 -0.12 -3.10
CA THR A 125 3.24 1.02 -3.41
C THR A 125 2.59 2.01 -4.37
N LYS A 126 3.13 3.24 -4.39
CA LYS A 126 2.89 4.27 -5.40
C LYS A 126 4.13 4.58 -6.23
N SER A 127 5.20 3.82 -6.06
CA SER A 127 6.52 4.12 -6.61
C SER A 127 6.92 3.10 -7.69
N PRO A 128 7.35 3.56 -8.88
CA PRO A 128 7.91 2.68 -9.91
C PRO A 128 9.30 2.15 -9.51
N SER A 129 9.94 2.69 -8.47
CA SER A 129 11.27 2.25 -8.01
C SER A 129 11.29 0.81 -7.49
N VAL A 130 10.11 0.19 -7.31
CA VAL A 130 9.98 -1.26 -7.07
C VAL A 130 10.68 -2.10 -8.14
N LEU A 131 10.79 -1.60 -9.37
CA LEU A 131 11.46 -2.30 -10.48
C LEU A 131 12.95 -2.56 -10.22
N ARG A 132 13.59 -1.82 -9.30
CA ARG A 132 14.98 -2.11 -8.91
C ARG A 132 15.15 -3.50 -8.31
N ASP A 133 14.10 -4.03 -7.70
CA ASP A 133 14.10 -5.34 -7.05
C ASP A 133 13.21 -6.34 -7.82
N LEU A 134 13.04 -6.13 -9.13
CA LEU A 134 12.29 -7.04 -10.00
C LEU A 134 12.84 -8.48 -9.94
N ASP A 135 14.16 -8.62 -9.80
CA ASP A 135 14.85 -9.90 -9.61
C ASP A 135 14.35 -10.66 -8.38
N LEU A 136 14.17 -9.96 -7.25
CA LEU A 136 13.68 -10.55 -6.01
C LEU A 136 12.17 -10.82 -6.07
N TRP A 137 11.38 -9.90 -6.61
CA TRP A 137 9.94 -10.09 -6.76
C TRP A 137 9.58 -11.25 -7.69
N SER A 138 10.35 -11.46 -8.76
CA SER A 138 10.18 -12.61 -9.66
C SER A 138 10.46 -13.92 -8.92
N GLN A 139 11.59 -14.02 -8.20
CA GLN A 139 11.94 -15.19 -7.41
C GLN A 139 10.93 -15.47 -6.28
N LEU A 140 10.45 -14.43 -5.59
CA LEU A 140 9.40 -14.55 -4.58
C LEU A 140 8.10 -15.09 -5.18
N SER A 141 7.70 -14.61 -6.35
CA SER A 141 6.49 -15.05 -7.05
C SER A 141 6.55 -16.53 -7.46
N GLU A 142 7.74 -17.05 -7.76
CA GLU A 142 7.95 -18.48 -8.04
C GLU A 142 7.94 -19.33 -6.75
N ALA A 143 8.46 -18.80 -5.65
CA ALA A 143 8.71 -19.52 -4.41
C ALA A 143 7.53 -19.53 -3.43
N THR A 144 6.68 -18.49 -3.42
CA THR A 144 5.62 -18.30 -2.43
C THR A 144 4.49 -17.40 -2.95
N ASP A 145 3.46 -17.14 -2.13
CA ASP A 145 2.44 -16.15 -2.45
C ASP A 145 3.02 -14.73 -2.33
N ALA A 146 3.43 -14.17 -3.46
CA ALA A 146 3.97 -12.83 -3.59
C ALA A 146 3.13 -11.95 -4.51
N GLN A 147 2.72 -10.77 -4.04
CA GLN A 147 1.84 -9.87 -4.80
C GLN A 147 2.20 -8.40 -4.62
N ILE A 148 2.01 -7.61 -5.67
CA ILE A 148 2.19 -6.16 -5.62
C ILE A 148 0.93 -5.45 -6.09
N ALA A 149 0.38 -4.58 -5.25
CA ALA A 149 -0.66 -3.65 -5.65
C ALA A 149 -0.05 -2.25 -5.85
N PHE A 150 -0.37 -1.62 -6.97
CA PHE A 150 -0.14 -0.18 -7.14
C PHE A 150 -1.36 0.59 -6.68
N SER A 151 -1.16 1.54 -5.77
CA SER A 151 -2.22 2.49 -5.41
C SER A 151 -2.33 3.54 -6.52
N ILE A 152 -3.44 3.53 -7.25
CA ILE A 152 -3.72 4.45 -8.36
C ILE A 152 -5.17 4.93 -8.22
N PRO A 153 -5.42 6.04 -7.49
CA PRO A 153 -6.78 6.49 -7.23
C PRO A 153 -7.44 7.21 -8.42
N THR A 154 -6.65 7.79 -9.32
CA THR A 154 -7.14 8.56 -10.47
C THR A 154 -6.06 8.69 -11.55
N LEU A 155 -6.49 8.94 -12.79
CA LEU A 155 -5.65 9.39 -13.90
C LEU A 155 -5.72 10.91 -14.13
N ASP A 156 -6.60 11.63 -13.41
CA ASP A 156 -6.66 13.08 -13.45
C ASP A 156 -5.39 13.68 -12.81
N GLU A 157 -4.53 14.29 -13.64
CA GLU A 157 -3.28 14.89 -13.18
C GLU A 157 -3.49 16.08 -12.22
N ALA A 158 -4.58 16.84 -12.36
CA ALA A 158 -4.88 17.96 -11.48
C ALA A 158 -5.29 17.47 -10.09
N VAL A 159 -6.11 16.42 -10.01
CA VAL A 159 -6.45 15.79 -8.73
C VAL A 159 -5.23 15.12 -8.11
N TRP A 160 -4.48 14.33 -8.89
CA TRP A 160 -3.26 13.66 -8.41
C TRP A 160 -2.24 14.66 -7.83
N LYS A 161 -1.94 15.75 -8.55
CA LYS A 161 -0.94 16.73 -8.13
C LYS A 161 -1.28 17.39 -6.79
N LYS A 162 -2.57 17.61 -6.51
CA LYS A 162 -3.02 18.18 -5.23
C LYS A 162 -3.07 17.14 -4.09
N MET A 163 -3.30 15.86 -4.42
CA MET A 163 -3.54 14.82 -3.42
C MET A 163 -2.28 14.04 -3.02
N GLU A 164 -1.36 13.84 -3.96
CA GLU A 164 -0.18 12.97 -3.81
C GLU A 164 1.10 13.59 -4.42
N PRO A 165 1.45 14.84 -4.08
CA PRO A 165 2.47 15.61 -4.79
C PRO A 165 3.87 14.98 -4.79
N GLY A 166 4.23 14.18 -3.78
CA GLY A 166 5.55 13.55 -3.64
C GLY A 166 5.67 12.19 -4.32
N THR A 167 4.66 11.74 -5.05
CA THR A 167 4.62 10.41 -5.70
C THR A 167 5.00 10.49 -7.18
N ALA A 168 5.23 9.35 -7.82
CA ALA A 168 5.29 9.30 -9.28
C ALA A 168 3.89 9.53 -9.89
N LYS A 169 3.86 10.07 -11.13
CA LYS A 169 2.61 10.20 -11.90
C LYS A 169 1.89 8.86 -12.03
N PRO A 170 0.55 8.82 -12.05
CA PRO A 170 -0.24 7.60 -12.20
C PRO A 170 0.21 6.71 -13.37
N ILE A 171 0.48 7.29 -14.54
CA ILE A 171 0.93 6.52 -15.71
C ILE A 171 2.27 5.80 -15.49
N LYS A 172 3.20 6.37 -14.72
CA LYS A 172 4.48 5.72 -14.39
C LYS A 172 4.30 4.51 -13.49
N ARG A 173 3.25 4.50 -12.66
CA ARG A 173 2.88 3.33 -11.84
C ARG A 173 2.33 2.21 -12.72
N PHE A 174 1.52 2.55 -13.72
CA PHE A 174 1.02 1.60 -14.72
C PHE A 174 2.13 1.01 -15.61
N GLU A 175 3.08 1.83 -16.04
CA GLU A 175 4.25 1.35 -16.79
C GLU A 175 5.04 0.32 -15.96
N ALA A 176 5.30 0.60 -14.67
CA ALA A 176 5.97 -0.34 -13.77
C ALA A 176 5.16 -1.61 -13.51
N LEU A 177 3.84 -1.49 -13.35
CA LEU A 177 2.95 -2.64 -13.25
C LEU A 177 3.06 -3.55 -14.49
N ARG A 178 3.10 -2.97 -15.69
CA ARG A 178 3.25 -3.74 -16.93
C ARG A 178 4.57 -4.50 -16.98
N GLU A 179 5.67 -3.88 -16.54
CA GLU A 179 6.98 -4.56 -16.48
C GLU A 179 6.99 -5.71 -15.47
N LEU A 180 6.42 -5.52 -14.28
CA LEU A 180 6.29 -6.56 -13.27
C LEU A 180 5.43 -7.74 -13.74
N THR A 181 4.28 -7.46 -14.35
CA THR A 181 3.39 -8.51 -14.88
C THR A 181 4.01 -9.25 -16.06
N ALA A 182 4.76 -8.56 -16.93
CA ALA A 182 5.53 -9.20 -18.00
C ALA A 182 6.62 -10.14 -17.48
N ALA A 183 7.16 -9.88 -16.28
CA ALA A 183 8.10 -10.77 -15.59
C ALA A 183 7.41 -11.89 -14.77
N GLY A 184 6.09 -12.02 -14.85
CA GLY A 184 5.33 -13.07 -14.15
C GLY A 184 4.97 -12.73 -12.70
N VAL A 185 5.21 -11.51 -12.23
CA VAL A 185 4.81 -11.07 -10.88
C VAL A 185 3.30 -10.79 -10.85
N LEU A 186 2.59 -11.37 -9.89
CA LEU A 186 1.16 -11.12 -9.70
C LEU A 186 0.94 -9.67 -9.21
N CYS A 187 0.41 -8.81 -10.09
CA CYS A 187 0.24 -7.40 -9.79
C CYS A 187 -1.18 -6.90 -10.03
N GLY A 188 -1.59 -5.91 -9.26
CA GLY A 188 -2.92 -5.32 -9.39
C GLY A 188 -2.96 -3.84 -9.07
N VAL A 189 -4.17 -3.30 -9.12
CA VAL A 189 -4.43 -1.88 -8.83
C VAL A 189 -5.34 -1.76 -7.61
N MET A 190 -4.89 -0.98 -6.64
CA MET A 190 -5.73 -0.51 -5.57
C MET A 190 -6.22 0.90 -5.91
N ILE A 191 -7.50 1.03 -6.26
CA ILE A 191 -8.13 2.34 -6.48
C ILE A 191 -8.41 2.92 -5.10
N ALA A 192 -7.38 3.53 -4.53
CA ALA A 192 -7.37 3.91 -3.13
C ALA A 192 -6.52 5.16 -2.89
N PRO A 193 -7.10 6.22 -2.32
CA PRO A 193 -8.52 6.35 -1.98
C PRO A 193 -9.38 6.70 -3.20
N ILE A 194 -10.60 6.17 -3.27
CA ILE A 194 -11.68 6.81 -4.05
C ILE A 194 -12.15 8.02 -3.24
N ILE A 195 -12.06 9.22 -3.83
CA ILE A 195 -12.24 10.51 -3.17
C ILE A 195 -13.63 11.07 -3.53
N PRO A 196 -14.56 11.23 -2.56
CA PRO A 196 -15.93 11.66 -2.83
C PRO A 196 -16.08 13.01 -3.54
N GLY A 197 -16.71 13.02 -4.71
CA GLY A 197 -16.88 14.20 -5.55
C GLY A 197 -15.66 14.56 -6.39
N LEU A 198 -14.59 13.75 -6.40
CA LEU A 198 -13.39 14.00 -7.20
C LEU A 198 -12.99 12.80 -8.06
N THR A 199 -13.14 11.58 -7.56
CA THR A 199 -12.71 10.36 -8.29
C THR A 199 -13.73 9.22 -8.21
N ASP A 200 -14.96 9.50 -7.77
CA ASP A 200 -16.05 8.54 -7.52
C ASP A 200 -17.11 8.49 -8.64
N ASP A 201 -16.97 9.30 -9.69
CA ASP A 201 -17.83 9.21 -10.86
C ASP A 201 -17.44 8.07 -11.80
N GLN A 202 -18.36 7.74 -12.71
CA GLN A 202 -18.20 6.63 -13.64
C GLN A 202 -16.96 6.79 -14.52
N ALA A 203 -16.74 8.00 -15.06
CA ALA A 203 -15.67 8.24 -16.04
C ALA A 203 -14.28 8.09 -15.39
N HIS A 204 -14.08 8.61 -14.18
CA HIS A 204 -12.82 8.48 -13.46
C HIS A 204 -12.51 7.04 -13.08
N LEU A 205 -13.50 6.32 -12.53
CA LEU A 205 -13.35 4.92 -12.14
C LEU A 205 -13.06 4.05 -13.36
N GLU A 206 -13.81 4.25 -14.44
CA GLU A 206 -13.65 3.50 -15.69
C GLU A 206 -12.30 3.76 -16.35
N ALA A 207 -11.82 5.00 -16.37
CA ALA A 207 -10.50 5.33 -16.91
C ALA A 207 -9.37 4.58 -16.20
N VAL A 208 -9.41 4.49 -14.86
CA VAL A 208 -8.40 3.75 -14.08
C VAL A 208 -8.51 2.24 -14.33
N ILE A 209 -9.73 1.69 -14.35
CA ILE A 209 -9.97 0.25 -14.55
C ILE A 209 -9.57 -0.19 -15.96
N GLN A 210 -9.91 0.60 -16.97
CA GLN A 210 -9.47 0.38 -18.34
C GLN A 210 -7.94 0.43 -18.44
N ALA A 211 -7.30 1.46 -17.90
CA ALA A 211 -5.84 1.54 -17.92
C ALA A 211 -5.18 0.36 -17.19
N ALA A 212 -5.77 -0.12 -16.08
CA ALA A 212 -5.32 -1.31 -15.39
C ALA A 212 -5.39 -2.54 -16.30
N ARG A 213 -6.47 -2.70 -17.05
CA ARG A 213 -6.61 -3.79 -18.02
C ARG A 213 -5.57 -3.68 -19.13
N ASP A 214 -5.40 -2.50 -19.71
CA ASP A 214 -4.49 -2.23 -20.82
C ASP A 214 -3.01 -2.45 -20.44
N HIS A 215 -2.67 -2.29 -19.16
CA HIS A 215 -1.32 -2.51 -18.63
C HIS A 215 -1.11 -3.89 -18.00
N GLY A 216 -2.08 -4.80 -18.13
CA GLY A 216 -1.92 -6.20 -17.73
C GLY A 216 -2.15 -6.49 -16.25
N ALA A 217 -2.85 -5.61 -15.51
CA ALA A 217 -3.20 -5.88 -14.12
C ALA A 217 -4.00 -7.18 -13.99
N ASN A 218 -3.71 -7.95 -12.94
CA ASN A 218 -4.37 -9.22 -12.64
C ASN A 218 -5.62 -9.01 -11.76
N PHE A 219 -5.62 -7.99 -10.90
CA PHE A 219 -6.73 -7.71 -9.99
C PHE A 219 -6.92 -6.21 -9.75
N ILE A 220 -8.13 -5.87 -9.28
CA ILE A 220 -8.51 -4.52 -8.86
C ILE A 220 -9.20 -4.58 -7.49
N ALA A 221 -8.82 -3.67 -6.60
CA ALA A 221 -9.46 -3.50 -5.30
C ALA A 221 -9.80 -2.02 -5.04
N PRO A 222 -11.06 -1.69 -4.72
CA PRO A 222 -11.42 -0.32 -4.32
C PRO A 222 -11.22 -0.10 -2.82
N ASN A 223 -10.89 1.13 -2.44
CA ASN A 223 -11.06 1.60 -1.07
C ASN A 223 -11.49 3.07 -1.06
N VAL A 224 -12.64 3.37 -0.46
CA VAL A 224 -13.09 4.75 -0.30
C VAL A 224 -12.24 5.46 0.75
N LEU A 225 -11.97 6.74 0.54
CA LEU A 225 -11.27 7.60 1.47
C LEU A 225 -11.79 7.43 2.90
N ASN A 226 -10.85 7.17 3.82
CA ASN A 226 -11.05 7.31 5.25
C ASN A 226 -10.18 8.45 5.78
N LEU A 227 -10.69 9.17 6.76
CA LEU A 227 -10.03 10.31 7.40
C LEU A 227 -9.92 10.04 8.90
N LYS A 228 -8.93 9.22 9.25
CA LYS A 228 -8.58 8.95 10.65
C LYS A 228 -8.00 10.19 11.34
N PRO A 229 -8.02 10.25 12.69
CA PRO A 229 -7.31 11.28 13.44
C PRO A 229 -5.84 11.41 13.00
N GLY A 230 -5.33 12.63 13.00
CA GLY A 230 -4.03 13.04 12.44
C GLY A 230 -4.05 13.24 10.92
N SER A 231 -4.92 12.53 10.20
CA SER A 231 -5.02 12.66 8.74
C SER A 231 -6.10 13.64 8.32
N LYS A 232 -7.22 13.66 9.06
CA LYS A 232 -8.35 14.57 8.81
C LYS A 232 -7.95 16.03 8.99
N GLU A 233 -7.16 16.31 10.02
CA GLU A 233 -6.67 17.64 10.40
C GLU A 233 -5.76 18.22 9.33
N TRP A 234 -5.01 17.36 8.62
CA TRP A 234 -4.21 17.74 7.47
C TRP A 234 -5.02 17.82 6.17
N PHE A 235 -5.93 16.88 5.94
CA PHE A 235 -6.70 16.77 4.71
C PHE A 235 -7.75 17.88 4.55
N MET A 236 -8.52 18.20 5.60
CA MET A 236 -9.65 19.12 5.51
C MET A 236 -9.24 20.56 5.12
N PRO A 237 -8.16 21.15 5.66
CA PRO A 237 -7.65 22.44 5.18
C PRO A 237 -7.24 22.40 3.70
N ALA A 238 -6.50 21.36 3.29
CA ALA A 238 -6.07 21.19 1.90
C ALA A 238 -7.26 21.05 0.95
N LEU A 239 -8.31 20.31 1.34
CA LEU A 239 -9.56 20.21 0.59
C LEU A 239 -10.25 21.57 0.48
N ARG A 240 -10.35 22.33 1.58
CA ARG A 240 -11.02 23.63 1.59
C ARG A 240 -10.34 24.63 0.66
N GLU A 241 -9.01 24.62 0.63
CA GLU A 241 -8.22 25.45 -0.27
C GLU A 241 -8.38 25.01 -1.73
N ALA A 242 -8.25 23.72 -2.01
CA ALA A 242 -8.22 23.20 -3.37
C ALA A 242 -9.60 23.05 -4.03
N TYR A 243 -10.63 22.75 -3.23
CA TYR A 243 -11.99 22.37 -3.62
C TYR A 243 -13.03 22.87 -2.60
N PRO A 244 -13.16 24.19 -2.39
CA PRO A 244 -14.00 24.76 -1.33
C PRO A 244 -15.45 24.29 -1.38
N HIS A 245 -16.00 24.09 -2.58
CA HIS A 245 -17.36 23.62 -2.81
C HIS A 245 -17.64 22.20 -2.26
N LEU A 246 -16.62 21.38 -2.03
CA LEU A 246 -16.77 20.04 -1.44
C LEU A 246 -16.75 20.06 0.09
N THR A 247 -16.27 21.12 0.72
CA THR A 247 -16.11 21.21 2.19
C THR A 247 -17.38 20.80 2.96
N PRO A 248 -18.59 21.32 2.63
CA PRO A 248 -19.80 20.96 3.38
C PRO A 248 -20.14 19.47 3.31
N ARG A 249 -19.87 18.83 2.16
CA ARG A 249 -20.08 17.39 1.98
C ARG A 249 -19.14 16.59 2.89
N TYR A 250 -17.89 16.99 2.99
CA TYR A 250 -16.89 16.29 3.79
C TYR A 250 -17.09 16.48 5.29
N GLU A 251 -17.50 17.67 5.74
CA GLU A 251 -17.90 17.90 7.13
C GLU A 251 -19.09 17.02 7.54
N LYS A 252 -20.03 16.78 6.61
CA LYS A 252 -21.14 15.85 6.82
C LYS A 252 -20.70 14.39 6.80
N TYR A 253 -19.90 13.98 5.81
CA TYR A 253 -19.50 12.59 5.60
C TYR A 253 -18.55 12.07 6.68
N TYR A 254 -17.57 12.89 7.06
CA TYR A 254 -16.47 12.50 7.93
C TYR A 254 -16.61 13.05 9.35
N ARG A 255 -17.81 12.92 9.94
CA ARG A 255 -17.99 13.11 11.39
C ARG A 255 -17.19 12.06 12.17
N GLY A 256 -17.15 10.83 11.65
CA GLY A 256 -16.21 9.80 12.02
C GLY A 256 -15.15 9.57 10.92
N PRO A 257 -14.32 8.52 11.05
CA PRO A 257 -13.22 8.28 10.12
C PRO A 257 -13.66 7.75 8.75
N TYR A 258 -14.89 7.29 8.60
CA TYR A 258 -15.39 6.66 7.38
C TYR A 258 -16.55 7.46 6.77
N ALA A 259 -16.63 7.44 5.44
CA ALA A 259 -17.79 7.94 4.72
C ALA A 259 -19.06 7.10 5.02
N PRO A 260 -20.27 7.63 4.78
CA PRO A 260 -21.52 6.91 5.02
C PRO A 260 -21.55 5.53 4.34
N LYS A 261 -22.09 4.52 5.03
CA LYS A 261 -22.13 3.13 4.55
C LYS A 261 -22.84 2.98 3.19
N ASP A 262 -23.98 3.63 3.01
CA ASP A 262 -24.73 3.54 1.76
C ASP A 262 -23.93 4.14 0.59
N TYR A 263 -23.19 5.22 0.85
CA TYR A 263 -22.31 5.84 -0.14
C TYR A 263 -21.15 4.90 -0.51
N THR A 264 -20.49 4.27 0.48
CA THR A 264 -19.39 3.33 0.18
C THR A 264 -19.88 2.09 -0.56
N GLN A 265 -21.09 1.61 -0.26
CA GLN A 265 -21.72 0.51 -1.00
C GLN A 265 -22.01 0.88 -2.45
N GLN A 266 -22.56 2.07 -2.72
CA GLN A 266 -22.81 2.55 -4.08
C GLN A 266 -21.53 2.67 -4.90
N VAL A 267 -20.47 3.27 -4.34
CA VAL A 267 -19.17 3.37 -5.01
C VAL A 267 -18.58 1.99 -5.29
N THR A 268 -18.65 1.08 -4.32
CA THR A 268 -18.15 -0.29 -4.48
C THR A 268 -18.92 -1.06 -5.54
N ALA A 269 -20.25 -0.86 -5.64
CA ALA A 269 -21.08 -1.46 -6.67
C ALA A 269 -20.65 -1.02 -8.07
N LYS A 270 -20.45 0.30 -8.29
CA LYS A 270 -19.94 0.83 -9.57
C LYS A 270 -18.59 0.20 -9.97
N VAL A 271 -17.67 0.10 -9.01
CA VAL A 271 -16.36 -0.54 -9.27
C VAL A 271 -16.53 -2.01 -9.63
N ASN A 272 -17.43 -2.75 -8.97
CA ASN A 272 -17.66 -4.15 -9.29
C ASN A 272 -18.30 -4.33 -10.69
N GLU A 273 -19.27 -3.50 -11.06
CA GLU A 273 -19.84 -3.50 -12.41
C GLU A 273 -18.77 -3.24 -13.49
N LEU A 274 -17.89 -2.27 -13.24
CA LEU A 274 -16.75 -1.99 -14.11
C LEU A 274 -15.73 -3.14 -14.13
N ARG A 275 -15.44 -3.77 -13.00
CA ARG A 275 -14.57 -4.95 -12.95
C ARG A 275 -15.13 -6.07 -13.82
N ASP A 276 -16.43 -6.33 -13.76
CA ASP A 276 -17.08 -7.34 -14.59
C ASP A 276 -17.01 -6.98 -16.07
N LYS A 277 -17.28 -5.70 -16.41
CA LYS A 277 -17.18 -5.17 -17.78
C LYS A 277 -15.78 -5.35 -18.38
N TYR A 278 -14.72 -5.13 -17.61
CA TYR A 278 -13.32 -5.21 -18.06
C TYR A 278 -12.64 -6.56 -17.77
N GLY A 279 -13.40 -7.56 -17.30
CA GLY A 279 -12.92 -8.94 -17.16
C GLY A 279 -12.11 -9.25 -15.89
N PHE A 280 -12.21 -8.44 -14.84
CA PHE A 280 -11.60 -8.66 -13.53
C PHE A 280 -12.49 -9.53 -12.62
N ARG A 281 -12.74 -10.79 -13.04
CA ARG A 281 -13.74 -11.69 -12.43
C ARG A 281 -13.32 -12.32 -11.10
N GLU A 282 -12.02 -12.45 -10.83
CA GLU A 282 -11.51 -12.98 -9.55
C GLU A 282 -11.08 -11.83 -8.60
N ARG A 283 -11.40 -11.94 -7.30
CA ARG A 283 -10.72 -11.15 -6.27
C ARG A 283 -9.27 -11.65 -6.16
N MET A 284 -8.35 -10.81 -5.66
CA MET A 284 -6.93 -11.13 -5.40
C MET A 284 -6.70 -12.63 -5.31
N HIS A 285 -5.98 -13.17 -6.29
CA HIS A 285 -5.66 -14.58 -6.35
C HIS A 285 -4.80 -14.89 -5.12
N SER A 286 -5.35 -15.44 -4.05
CA SER A 286 -4.53 -16.16 -3.07
C SER A 286 -4.24 -17.51 -3.70
N PRO A 287 -2.99 -17.83 -4.08
CA PRO A 287 -2.67 -19.19 -4.47
C PRO A 287 -3.04 -20.09 -3.29
N PRO A 288 -3.62 -21.28 -3.51
CA PRO A 288 -3.71 -22.26 -2.45
C PRO A 288 -2.28 -22.53 -1.94
N PRO A 289 -2.06 -22.71 -0.63
CA PRO A 289 -0.75 -23.05 -0.12
C PRO A 289 -0.27 -24.31 -0.87
N ARG A 290 0.88 -24.24 -1.55
CA ARG A 290 1.48 -25.41 -2.19
C ARG A 290 1.71 -26.44 -1.10
N ARG A 291 0.87 -27.48 -1.08
CA ARG A 291 1.11 -28.70 -0.31
C ARG A 291 2.21 -29.46 -1.03
N ASP A 292 3.46 -29.12 -0.73
CA ASP A 292 4.60 -29.98 -1.04
C ASP A 292 5.54 -30.03 0.17
N GLN A 293 5.16 -30.86 1.14
CA GLN A 293 6.10 -31.82 1.72
C GLN A 293 5.38 -33.17 1.82
N ALA A 294 5.65 -34.02 0.83
CA ALA A 294 5.53 -35.45 0.99
C ALA A 294 6.59 -35.91 2.01
N GLY A 295 6.17 -36.67 3.02
CA GLY A 295 7.07 -37.29 3.98
C GLY A 295 6.33 -37.83 5.20
N GLN A 296 5.80 -39.06 5.08
CA GLN A 296 5.73 -40.12 6.10
C GLN A 296 6.08 -39.69 7.56
N LEU A 297 5.29 -39.93 8.60
CA LEU A 297 4.72 -41.22 9.02
C LEU A 297 3.66 -41.04 10.12
N GLN A 298 2.93 -42.14 10.28
CA GLN A 298 1.86 -42.53 11.19
C GLN A 298 2.05 -42.33 12.71
N LEU A 299 0.88 -42.18 13.35
CA LEU A 299 0.37 -42.81 14.57
C LEU A 299 0.88 -42.37 15.96
N ALA A 300 -0.11 -41.92 16.73
CA ALA A 300 -0.50 -42.36 18.08
C ALA A 300 0.34 -41.94 19.31
N ILE A 301 -0.44 -41.41 20.26
CA ILE A 301 -0.22 -41.02 21.67
C ILE A 301 0.35 -39.61 21.86
#